data_AF-A0A9Q1QBA4-F1
#
_entry.id   AF-A0A9Q1QBA4-F1
#
_cell.length_a   1.000
_cell.length_b   1.000
_cell.length_c   1.000
_cell.angle_alpha   90.00
_cell.angle_beta   90.00
_cell.angle_gamma   90.00
#
_symmetry.space_group_name_H-M   'P 1'
#
loop_
_entity.id
_entity.type
_entity.pdbx_description
1 polymer ?
#
loop_
_entity_poly.entity_id
_entity_poly.type
_entity_poly.pdbx_seq_one_letter_code
_entity_poly.pdbx_strand_id
1 'polypeptide(L)'
;MEGGAMGTHLLSRDYVSQDKVLEPLGAVTAGSQFLDPDGMFPNHIPNPEDREAMKAITQAVLNNKADLGIIFDTDVDRSAAVDSTGREFNRNRLIALMSAIVLEEHPGTTIVTDSVTSDGLTEFIEKKLGGKHHRFKRGYKNVIDEAIRLNSIEVESHLAIETSGHGALKENHWLDDGAYLMVKVLNKLAAARASGIGGGSKVLTDLVEGLLEAAVAVELRLKINQNHEDLKGGSFREYGEAVLKHLENIVASDSKLLKAPVNYEGVRSMISGTFFFFFWDPNKEGILIQPCVGLGLEEYH
;
A
#
# COMPACT_ATOMS: atom_id res chain seq x y z
N MET A 1 -39.19 1.45 -25.36
CA MET A 1 -37.78 1.10 -25.18
C MET A 1 -37.27 1.96 -24.04
N GLU A 2 -37.40 1.46 -22.81
CA GLU A 2 -36.91 2.12 -21.60
C GLU A 2 -35.38 1.98 -21.56
N GLY A 3 -34.68 3.11 -21.56
CA GLY A 3 -33.23 3.15 -21.39
C GLY A 3 -32.89 2.83 -19.94
N GLY A 4 -32.37 1.63 -19.69
CA GLY A 4 -31.84 1.25 -18.39
C GLY A 4 -30.65 2.12 -18.02
N ALA A 5 -30.76 2.88 -16.94
CA ALA A 5 -29.63 3.50 -16.27
C ALA A 5 -28.75 2.37 -15.69
N MET A 6 -27.71 1.97 -16.42
CA MET A 6 -26.71 1.00 -15.95
C MET A 6 -25.71 1.72 -15.04
N GLY A 7 -26.03 1.78 -13.74
CA GLY A 7 -25.18 2.38 -12.71
C GLY A 7 -23.94 1.56 -12.37
N THR A 8 -22.91 2.21 -11.81
CA THR A 8 -21.76 1.56 -11.18
C THR A 8 -22.04 1.43 -9.69
N HIS A 9 -22.08 0.22 -9.15
CA HIS A 9 -22.27 -0.01 -7.73
C HIS A 9 -20.96 0.26 -7.00
N LEU A 10 -20.85 1.42 -6.35
CA LEU A 10 -19.67 1.80 -5.57
C LEU A 10 -20.07 1.92 -4.11
N LEU A 11 -19.33 1.25 -3.24
CA LEU A 11 -19.52 1.38 -1.81
C LEU A 11 -18.38 2.21 -1.26
N SER A 12 -18.70 3.26 -0.51
CA SER A 12 -17.73 3.87 0.38
C SER A 12 -18.09 3.51 1.81
N ARG A 13 -17.06 3.31 2.63
CA ARG A 13 -17.17 3.08 4.05
C ARG A 13 -16.30 4.11 4.73
N ASP A 14 -16.89 4.78 5.70
CA ASP A 14 -16.30 5.90 6.42
C ASP A 14 -16.15 7.16 5.53
N TYR A 15 -16.35 8.30 6.18
CA TYR A 15 -16.76 9.61 5.67
C TYR A 15 -16.10 10.08 4.36
N VAL A 16 -16.74 9.78 3.24
CA VAL A 16 -16.74 10.63 2.04
C VAL A 16 -18.18 10.99 1.76
N SER A 17 -18.47 12.26 1.47
CA SER A 17 -19.82 12.71 1.16
C SER A 17 -20.29 12.06 -0.15
N GLN A 18 -20.82 10.84 -0.04
CA GLN A 18 -21.27 10.02 -1.16
C GLN A 18 -22.22 10.82 -2.04
N ASP A 19 -23.17 11.50 -1.41
CA ASP A 19 -24.18 12.36 -2.03
C ASP A 19 -23.58 13.55 -2.79
N LYS A 20 -22.36 13.99 -2.44
CA LYS A 20 -21.70 15.14 -3.09
C LYS A 20 -20.61 14.75 -4.08
N VAL A 21 -20.10 13.52 -4.03
CA VAL A 21 -18.99 13.07 -4.88
C VAL A 21 -19.39 11.86 -5.70
N LEU A 22 -19.71 10.73 -5.05
CA LEU A 22 -19.97 9.47 -5.75
C LEU A 22 -21.31 9.50 -6.51
N GLU A 23 -22.40 9.94 -5.88
CA GLU A 23 -23.71 9.99 -6.53
C GLU A 23 -23.74 10.94 -7.74
N PRO A 24 -23.17 12.17 -7.68
CA PRO A 24 -23.05 13.02 -8.87
C PRO A 24 -22.21 12.42 -10.01
N LEU A 25 -21.29 11.51 -9.68
CA LEU A 25 -20.52 10.74 -10.67
C LEU A 25 -21.29 9.51 -11.22
N GLY A 26 -22.56 9.33 -10.84
CA GLY A 26 -23.41 8.23 -11.30
C GLY A 26 -23.21 6.92 -10.55
N ALA A 27 -22.60 6.98 -9.36
CA ALA A 27 -22.44 5.82 -8.50
C ALA A 27 -23.77 5.42 -7.84
N VAL A 28 -23.98 4.11 -7.71
CA VAL A 28 -25.02 3.53 -6.86
C VAL A 28 -24.39 3.16 -5.52
N THR A 29 -24.73 3.92 -4.49
CA THR A 29 -24.09 3.94 -3.16
C THR A 29 -24.91 3.26 -2.06
N ALA A 30 -26.07 2.68 -2.39
CA ALA A 30 -27.03 2.16 -1.42
C ALA A 30 -26.49 1.05 -0.48
N GLY A 31 -25.40 0.36 -0.84
CA GLY A 31 -24.80 -0.68 0.00
C GLY A 31 -23.73 -0.18 0.98
N SER A 32 -23.50 1.14 1.03
CA SER A 32 -22.51 1.78 1.88
C SER A 32 -22.84 1.65 3.36
N GLN A 33 -21.82 1.71 4.22
CA GLN A 33 -21.96 1.45 5.65
C GLN A 33 -21.17 2.47 6.46
N PHE A 34 -21.64 2.75 7.69
CA PHE A 34 -20.93 3.57 8.69
C PHE A 34 -20.67 5.01 8.22
N LEU A 35 -21.70 5.64 7.66
CA LEU A 35 -21.61 6.98 7.05
C LEU A 35 -21.79 8.12 8.04
N ASP A 36 -22.42 7.85 9.19
CA ASP A 36 -22.65 8.83 10.23
C ASP A 36 -21.35 9.03 11.04
N PRO A 37 -20.82 10.27 11.12
CA PRO A 37 -19.60 10.53 11.89
C PRO A 37 -19.87 10.37 13.39
N ASP A 38 -19.26 9.36 14.00
CA ASP A 38 -19.28 9.11 15.45
C ASP A 38 -17.88 8.84 15.98
N GLY A 39 -17.34 9.79 16.75
CA GLY A 39 -16.00 9.70 17.36
C GLY A 39 -15.87 8.66 18.47
N MET A 40 -16.96 7.98 18.86
CA MET A 40 -16.91 6.81 19.73
C MET A 40 -16.60 5.51 18.97
N PHE A 41 -16.57 5.56 17.63
CA PHE A 41 -16.27 4.43 16.75
C PHE A 41 -16.99 3.12 17.13
N PRO A 42 -18.34 3.12 17.21
CA PRO A 42 -19.11 2.00 17.77
C PRO A 42 -19.03 0.69 16.97
N ASN A 43 -18.49 0.72 15.76
CA ASN A 43 -18.42 -0.42 14.84
C ASN A 43 -17.01 -1.03 14.81
N HIS A 44 -16.03 -0.23 14.38
CA HIS A 44 -14.60 -0.54 14.38
C HIS A 44 -13.84 0.79 14.28
N ILE A 45 -12.52 0.75 14.48
CA ILE A 45 -11.66 1.90 14.20
C ILE A 45 -11.61 2.09 12.67
N PRO A 46 -11.92 3.28 12.13
CA PRO A 46 -11.80 3.55 10.69
C PRO A 46 -10.31 3.64 10.35
N ASN A 47 -9.80 2.55 9.81
CA ASN A 47 -8.40 2.40 9.43
C ASN A 47 -8.29 1.32 8.36
N PRO A 48 -7.75 1.62 7.16
CA PRO A 48 -7.58 0.63 6.09
C PRO A 48 -6.60 -0.50 6.44
N GLU A 49 -5.80 -0.37 7.52
CA GLU A 49 -4.98 -1.48 8.04
C GLU A 49 -5.70 -2.35 9.07
N ASP A 50 -6.88 -1.97 9.54
CA ASP A 50 -7.65 -2.74 10.52
C ASP A 50 -8.39 -3.91 9.87
N ARG A 51 -8.24 -5.10 10.47
CA ARG A 51 -8.76 -6.35 9.91
C ARG A 51 -10.29 -6.44 9.97
N GLU A 52 -10.92 -5.90 11.00
CA GLU A 52 -12.38 -5.92 11.13
C GLU A 52 -13.01 -4.91 10.17
N ALA A 53 -12.39 -3.73 10.04
CA ALA A 53 -12.76 -2.72 9.04
C ALA A 53 -12.71 -3.28 7.62
N MET A 54 -11.57 -3.88 7.22
CA MET A 54 -11.36 -4.48 5.90
C MET A 54 -12.31 -5.66 5.63
N LYS A 55 -12.52 -6.54 6.61
CA LYS A 55 -13.46 -7.65 6.49
C LYS A 55 -14.87 -7.17 6.19
N ALA A 56 -15.28 -6.09 6.83
CA ALA A 56 -16.64 -5.64 6.72
C ALA A 56 -16.89 -4.84 5.43
N ILE A 57 -15.93 -4.05 4.89
CA ILE A 57 -16.05 -3.46 3.53
C ILE A 57 -16.10 -4.60 2.49
N THR A 58 -15.28 -5.64 2.67
CA THR A 58 -15.31 -6.82 1.80
C THR A 58 -16.67 -7.51 1.81
N GLN A 59 -17.27 -7.71 2.98
CA GLN A 59 -18.60 -8.29 3.09
C GLN A 59 -19.68 -7.40 2.44
N ALA A 60 -19.57 -6.08 2.59
CA ALA A 60 -20.48 -5.14 1.95
C ALA A 60 -20.40 -5.24 0.41
N VAL A 61 -19.19 -5.32 -0.15
CA VAL A 61 -18.98 -5.50 -1.59
C VAL A 61 -19.62 -6.79 -2.08
N LEU A 62 -19.36 -7.90 -1.41
CA LEU A 62 -19.89 -9.21 -1.78
C LEU A 62 -21.42 -9.29 -1.67
N ASN A 63 -21.99 -8.76 -0.59
CA ASN A 63 -23.44 -8.78 -0.34
C ASN A 63 -24.21 -7.95 -1.37
N ASN A 64 -23.66 -6.80 -1.75
CA ASN A 64 -24.29 -5.87 -2.68
C ASN A 64 -23.88 -6.09 -4.14
N LYS A 65 -22.98 -7.06 -4.41
CA LYS A 65 -22.37 -7.29 -5.73
C LYS A 65 -21.78 -6.00 -6.31
N ALA A 66 -21.12 -5.24 -5.44
CA ALA A 66 -20.56 -3.95 -5.83
C ALA A 66 -19.38 -4.12 -6.78
N ASP A 67 -19.19 -3.13 -7.64
CA ASP A 67 -18.06 -3.07 -8.55
C ASP A 67 -16.77 -2.71 -7.83
N LEU A 68 -16.84 -1.90 -6.78
CA LEU A 68 -15.69 -1.50 -5.97
C LEU A 68 -16.17 -1.10 -4.56
N GLY A 69 -15.42 -1.49 -3.55
CA GLY A 69 -15.50 -0.94 -2.20
C GLY A 69 -14.33 -0.01 -1.94
N ILE A 70 -14.56 1.09 -1.25
CA ILE A 70 -13.55 2.08 -0.85
C ILE A 70 -13.67 2.30 0.65
N ILE A 71 -12.53 2.34 1.34
CA ILE A 71 -12.46 2.63 2.77
C ILE A 71 -11.38 3.68 3.04
N PHE A 72 -11.65 4.55 4.01
CA PHE A 72 -10.75 5.59 4.48
C PHE A 72 -10.44 5.44 5.97
N ASP A 73 -9.42 6.13 6.45
CA ASP A 73 -9.28 6.39 7.88
C ASP A 73 -10.06 7.64 8.32
N THR A 74 -9.82 8.10 9.56
CA THR A 74 -10.69 9.10 10.21
C THR A 74 -10.64 10.46 9.52
N ASP A 75 -9.46 10.88 9.07
CA ASP A 75 -9.19 12.17 8.42
C ASP A 75 -8.97 12.05 6.91
N VAL A 76 -9.15 10.84 6.35
CA VAL A 76 -9.28 10.58 4.90
C VAL A 76 -7.95 10.74 4.15
N ASP A 77 -6.82 10.80 4.85
CA ASP A 77 -5.49 10.85 4.25
C ASP A 77 -5.00 9.45 3.83
N ARG A 78 -5.55 8.39 4.43
CA ARG A 78 -5.29 6.99 4.04
C ARG A 78 -6.49 6.37 3.38
N SER A 79 -6.22 5.51 2.39
CA SER A 79 -7.27 4.77 1.70
C SER A 79 -6.87 3.34 1.36
N ALA A 80 -7.87 2.49 1.19
CA ALA A 80 -7.75 1.20 0.52
C ALA A 80 -9.04 0.93 -0.27
N ALA A 81 -8.99 -0.08 -1.14
CA ALA A 81 -10.15 -0.51 -1.90
C ALA A 81 -10.33 -2.03 -1.87
N VAL A 82 -11.50 -2.50 -2.29
CA VAL A 82 -11.84 -3.91 -2.44
C VAL A 82 -12.50 -4.12 -3.79
N ASP A 83 -11.98 -5.07 -4.57
CA ASP A 83 -12.54 -5.40 -5.88
C ASP A 83 -13.87 -6.16 -5.76
N SER A 84 -14.55 -6.34 -6.89
CA SER A 84 -15.87 -6.99 -6.97
C SER A 84 -15.85 -8.48 -6.58
N THR A 85 -14.67 -9.08 -6.44
CA THR A 85 -14.49 -10.46 -5.96
C THR A 85 -14.23 -10.53 -4.45
N GLY A 86 -14.15 -9.37 -3.79
CA GLY A 86 -13.85 -9.26 -2.36
C GLY A 86 -12.34 -9.25 -2.06
N ARG A 87 -11.47 -9.10 -3.07
CA ARG A 87 -10.03 -9.04 -2.85
C ARG A 87 -9.57 -7.60 -2.68
N GLU A 88 -8.74 -7.37 -1.68
CA GLU A 88 -8.31 -6.03 -1.28
C GLU A 88 -7.24 -5.45 -2.22
N PHE A 89 -7.37 -4.18 -2.59
CA PHE A 89 -6.27 -3.32 -3.02
C PHE A 89 -5.75 -2.58 -1.79
N ASN A 90 -4.86 -3.23 -1.06
CA ASN A 90 -4.25 -2.73 0.16
C ASN A 90 -2.74 -3.04 0.14
N ARG A 91 -1.94 -2.29 0.91
CA ARG A 91 -0.48 -2.45 0.99
C ARG A 91 0.15 -2.46 -0.42
N ASN A 92 1.00 -3.46 -0.71
CA ASN A 92 1.67 -3.60 -2.02
C ASN A 92 0.70 -3.62 -3.21
N ARG A 93 -0.53 -4.13 -3.07
CA ARG A 93 -1.52 -4.18 -4.17
C ARG A 93 -2.05 -2.80 -4.52
N LEU A 94 -2.26 -1.94 -3.52
CA LEU A 94 -2.66 -0.54 -3.75
C LEU A 94 -1.53 0.23 -4.45
N ILE A 95 -0.28 0.04 -3.99
CA ILE A 95 0.89 0.65 -4.63
C ILE A 95 1.04 0.18 -6.08
N ALA A 96 0.89 -1.12 -6.34
CA ALA A 96 0.94 -1.68 -7.68
C ALA A 96 -0.14 -1.09 -8.60
N LEU A 97 -1.37 -0.98 -8.11
CA LEU A 97 -2.49 -0.37 -8.85
C LEU A 97 -2.21 1.09 -9.18
N MET A 98 -1.81 1.88 -8.19
CA MET A 98 -1.51 3.31 -8.38
C MET A 98 -0.29 3.51 -9.29
N SER A 99 0.73 2.68 -9.17
CA SER A 99 1.90 2.70 -10.05
C SER A 99 1.51 2.43 -11.51
N ALA A 100 0.64 1.44 -11.75
CA ALA A 100 0.16 1.13 -13.10
C ALA A 100 -0.60 2.31 -13.72
N ILE A 101 -1.51 2.94 -12.95
CA ILE A 101 -2.25 4.12 -13.42
C ILE A 101 -1.30 5.29 -13.72
N VAL A 102 -0.38 5.60 -12.79
CA VAL A 102 0.55 6.73 -12.97
C VAL A 102 1.55 6.49 -14.11
N LEU A 103 2.01 5.25 -14.31
CA LEU A 103 2.97 4.93 -15.38
C LEU A 103 2.34 4.93 -16.78
N GLU A 104 1.02 4.79 -16.91
CA GLU A 104 0.32 5.03 -18.18
C GLU A 104 0.36 6.52 -18.57
N GLU A 105 0.27 7.42 -17.59
CA GLU A 105 0.28 8.87 -17.80
C GLU A 105 1.71 9.44 -17.88
N HIS A 106 2.63 8.85 -17.11
CA HIS A 106 4.02 9.28 -16.97
C HIS A 106 4.99 8.09 -17.12
N PRO A 107 5.18 7.58 -18.35
CA PRO A 107 6.05 6.43 -18.60
C PRO A 107 7.48 6.63 -18.08
N GLY A 108 8.02 5.63 -17.38
CA GLY A 108 9.40 5.66 -16.88
C GLY A 108 9.63 6.51 -15.62
N THR A 109 8.57 7.09 -15.04
CA THR A 109 8.69 7.86 -13.80
C THR A 109 9.13 7.02 -12.61
N THR A 110 9.69 7.69 -11.61
CA THR A 110 10.08 7.09 -10.34
C THR A 110 8.90 7.03 -9.37
N ILE A 111 8.63 5.86 -8.82
CA ILE A 111 7.63 5.62 -7.78
C ILE A 111 8.37 5.54 -6.44
N VAL A 112 8.09 6.47 -5.53
CA VAL A 112 8.72 6.52 -4.20
C VAL A 112 7.83 5.77 -3.21
N THR A 113 8.40 4.83 -2.46
CA THR A 113 7.65 4.01 -1.49
C THR A 113 8.36 3.86 -0.15
N ASP A 114 7.65 3.34 0.85
CA ASP A 114 8.23 3.00 2.16
C ASP A 114 9.10 1.73 2.12
N SER A 115 9.94 1.61 3.15
CA SER A 115 10.99 0.59 3.24
C SER A 115 10.49 -0.84 3.33
N VAL A 116 9.21 -1.04 3.67
CA VAL A 116 8.58 -2.35 3.93
C VAL A 116 7.92 -2.96 2.70
N THR A 117 7.98 -2.28 1.54
CA THR A 117 7.49 -2.83 0.27
C THR A 117 8.20 -4.13 -0.12
N SER A 118 7.48 -5.00 -0.83
CA SER A 118 8.00 -6.30 -1.28
C SER A 118 8.92 -6.16 -2.48
N ASP A 119 9.78 -7.15 -2.71
CA ASP A 119 10.61 -7.18 -3.92
C ASP A 119 9.81 -7.63 -5.15
N GLY A 120 8.72 -8.39 -4.95
CA GLY A 120 7.73 -8.63 -6.00
C GLY A 120 7.10 -7.33 -6.53
N LEU A 121 6.90 -6.32 -5.68
CA LEU A 121 6.47 -4.99 -6.11
C LEU A 121 7.57 -4.26 -6.91
N THR A 122 8.84 -4.35 -6.48
CA THR A 122 9.96 -3.81 -7.26
C THR A 122 10.01 -4.40 -8.66
N GLU A 123 9.96 -5.73 -8.77
CA GLU A 123 9.97 -6.39 -10.08
C GLU A 123 8.77 -5.98 -10.94
N PHE A 124 7.60 -5.87 -10.32
CA PHE A 124 6.40 -5.45 -11.00
C PHE A 124 6.54 -4.02 -11.58
N ILE A 125 6.98 -3.06 -10.77
CA ILE A 125 7.17 -1.68 -11.21
C ILE A 125 8.27 -1.57 -12.28
N GLU A 126 9.43 -2.19 -12.06
CA GLU A 126 10.59 -1.98 -12.92
C GLU A 126 10.56 -2.84 -14.19
N LYS A 127 10.19 -4.12 -14.08
CA LYS A 127 10.27 -5.07 -15.20
C LYS A 127 8.98 -5.14 -16.00
N LYS A 128 7.82 -5.07 -15.32
CA LYS A 128 6.51 -5.18 -15.98
C LYS A 128 5.95 -3.82 -16.41
N LEU A 129 5.96 -2.82 -15.51
CA LEU A 129 5.41 -1.50 -15.82
C LEU A 129 6.42 -0.54 -16.47
N GLY A 130 7.72 -0.84 -16.41
CA GLY A 130 8.78 -0.01 -16.99
C GLY A 130 9.06 1.29 -16.23
N GLY A 131 8.63 1.39 -14.98
CA GLY A 131 8.96 2.50 -14.08
C GLY A 131 10.30 2.31 -13.36
N LYS A 132 10.57 3.17 -12.37
CA LYS A 132 11.70 3.02 -11.44
C LYS A 132 11.17 2.95 -10.01
N HIS A 133 11.57 1.93 -9.25
CA HIS A 133 11.13 1.83 -7.86
C HIS A 133 12.16 2.46 -6.93
N HIS A 134 11.80 3.56 -6.29
CA HIS A 134 12.63 4.21 -5.27
C HIS A 134 12.08 3.91 -3.88
N ARG A 135 12.48 2.76 -3.33
CA ARG A 135 12.17 2.39 -1.95
C ARG A 135 12.99 3.26 -0.99
N PHE A 136 12.33 3.99 -0.10
CA PHE A 136 12.95 4.92 0.84
C PHE A 136 12.58 4.58 2.30
N LYS A 137 12.84 5.51 3.23
CA LYS A 137 12.52 5.38 4.66
C LYS A 137 11.02 5.42 4.88
N ARG A 138 10.52 4.63 5.83
CA ARG A 138 9.12 4.62 6.25
C ARG A 138 8.70 5.94 6.91
N GLY A 139 7.42 6.27 6.78
CA GLY A 139 6.75 7.47 7.26
C GLY A 139 6.33 8.35 6.08
N TYR A 140 5.04 8.65 5.95
CA TYR A 140 4.46 9.36 4.81
C TYR A 140 5.23 10.63 4.43
N LYS A 141 5.62 11.44 5.43
CA LYS A 141 6.43 12.63 5.22
C LYS A 141 7.81 12.32 4.60
N ASN A 142 8.48 11.26 5.03
CA ASN A 142 9.77 10.86 4.45
C ASN A 142 9.62 10.49 2.97
N VAL A 143 8.57 9.75 2.62
CA VAL A 143 8.31 9.30 1.25
C VAL A 143 7.93 10.48 0.35
N ILE A 144 7.09 11.40 0.84
CA ILE A 144 6.67 12.61 0.12
C ILE A 144 7.85 13.58 -0.06
N ASP A 145 8.57 13.90 1.02
CA ASP A 145 9.73 14.81 0.96
C ASP A 145 10.82 14.26 0.04
N GLU A 146 11.00 12.93 -0.03
CA GLU A 146 11.94 12.31 -0.97
C GLU A 146 11.48 12.45 -2.42
N ALA A 147 10.19 12.26 -2.73
CA ALA A 147 9.68 12.50 -4.08
C ALA A 147 9.84 13.96 -4.52
N ILE A 148 9.63 14.92 -3.60
CA ILE A 148 9.90 16.34 -3.84
C ILE A 148 11.39 16.56 -4.09
N ARG A 149 12.26 15.97 -3.25
CA ARG A 149 13.72 16.08 -3.37
C ARG A 149 14.20 15.54 -4.71
N LEU A 150 13.74 14.36 -5.13
CA LEU A 150 14.08 13.75 -6.42
C LEU A 150 13.70 14.68 -7.58
N ASN A 151 12.48 15.24 -7.56
CA ASN A 151 12.06 16.19 -8.59
C ASN A 151 12.92 17.47 -8.59
N SER A 152 13.38 17.94 -7.42
CA SER A 152 14.26 19.13 -7.33
C SER A 152 15.65 18.93 -7.94
N ILE A 153 16.08 17.66 -8.11
CA ILE A 153 17.34 17.28 -8.76
C ILE A 153 17.11 16.61 -10.12
N GLU A 154 15.98 16.92 -10.77
CA GLU A 154 15.63 16.45 -12.12
C GLU A 154 15.45 14.92 -12.25
N VAL A 155 15.21 14.22 -11.14
CA VAL A 155 14.76 12.83 -11.14
C VAL A 155 13.24 12.83 -11.06
N GLU A 156 12.60 12.59 -12.21
CA GLU A 156 11.13 12.66 -12.30
C GLU A 156 10.46 11.58 -11.44
N SER A 157 9.56 12.03 -10.56
CA SER A 157 8.66 11.21 -9.76
C SER A 157 7.26 11.84 -9.75
N HIS A 158 6.23 11.01 -9.90
CA HIS A 158 4.82 11.45 -9.88
C HIS A 158 3.99 10.83 -8.76
N LEU A 159 4.53 9.85 -8.04
CA LEU A 159 3.83 9.13 -6.97
C LEU A 159 4.76 8.86 -5.78
N ALA A 160 4.31 9.28 -4.60
CA ALA A 160 4.82 8.90 -3.30
C ALA A 160 3.71 8.12 -2.58
N ILE A 161 3.94 6.88 -2.16
CA ILE A 161 2.88 6.06 -1.55
C ILE A 161 3.44 5.01 -0.59
N GLU A 162 2.76 4.80 0.54
CA GLU A 162 3.16 3.83 1.57
C GLU A 162 2.25 2.60 1.60
N THR A 163 2.75 1.52 2.21
CA THR A 163 1.93 0.33 2.48
C THR A 163 0.80 0.57 3.49
N SER A 164 0.84 1.68 4.25
CA SER A 164 -0.19 2.11 5.20
C SER A 164 -1.43 2.74 4.54
N GLY A 165 -1.36 3.07 3.24
CA GLY A 165 -2.44 3.72 2.51
C GLY A 165 -2.29 5.24 2.35
N HIS A 166 -1.26 5.86 2.97
CA HIS A 166 -0.88 7.25 2.70
C HIS A 166 -0.33 7.36 1.28
N GLY A 167 -0.64 8.45 0.59
CA GLY A 167 -0.09 8.69 -0.73
C GLY A 167 -0.39 10.07 -1.29
N ALA A 168 0.56 10.55 -2.08
CA ALA A 168 0.56 11.87 -2.67
C ALA A 168 1.01 11.81 -4.14
N LEU A 169 0.34 12.59 -4.97
CA LEU A 169 0.69 12.76 -6.37
C LEU A 169 1.26 14.15 -6.63
N LYS A 170 2.20 14.23 -7.58
CA LYS A 170 2.79 15.50 -8.02
C LYS A 170 1.74 16.47 -8.54
N GLU A 171 0.77 15.98 -9.30
CA GLU A 171 -0.35 16.76 -9.85
C GLU A 171 -1.30 17.29 -8.76
N ASN A 172 -1.37 16.63 -7.60
CA ASN A 172 -2.13 17.08 -6.43
C ASN A 172 -1.21 17.78 -5.40
N HIS A 173 -0.18 18.48 -5.88
CA HIS A 173 0.72 19.31 -5.09
C HIS A 173 1.41 18.59 -3.90
N TRP A 174 1.62 17.28 -4.01
CA TRP A 174 2.19 16.46 -2.94
C TRP A 174 1.40 16.49 -1.62
N LEU A 175 0.09 16.75 -1.70
CA LEU A 175 -0.82 16.57 -0.57
C LEU A 175 -1.02 15.07 -0.32
N ASP A 176 -0.89 14.68 0.94
CA ASP A 176 -1.27 13.34 1.39
C ASP A 176 -2.79 13.25 1.42
N ASP A 177 -3.36 12.54 0.45
CA ASP A 177 -4.78 12.63 0.11
C ASP A 177 -5.29 11.29 -0.41
N GLY A 178 -5.76 10.46 0.52
CA GLY A 178 -6.36 9.16 0.24
C GLY A 178 -7.58 9.27 -0.68
N ALA A 179 -8.37 10.34 -0.55
CA ALA A 179 -9.51 10.57 -1.45
C ALA A 179 -9.04 10.79 -2.89
N TYR A 180 -7.97 11.56 -3.11
CA TYR A 180 -7.41 11.77 -4.44
C TYR A 180 -6.84 10.48 -5.06
N LEU A 181 -6.22 9.60 -4.26
CA LEU A 181 -5.84 8.26 -4.73
C LEU A 181 -7.06 7.51 -5.29
N MET A 182 -8.18 7.54 -4.56
CA MET A 182 -9.41 6.87 -4.97
C MET A 182 -10.06 7.52 -6.18
N VAL A 183 -9.91 8.83 -6.38
CA VAL A 183 -10.33 9.51 -7.63
C VAL A 183 -9.59 8.94 -8.84
N LYS A 184 -8.27 8.70 -8.76
CA LYS A 184 -7.51 8.07 -9.87
C LYS A 184 -8.04 6.68 -10.20
N VAL A 185 -8.32 5.87 -9.18
CA VAL A 185 -8.89 4.52 -9.33
C VAL A 185 -10.29 4.58 -9.95
N LEU A 186 -11.16 5.46 -9.44
CA LEU A 186 -12.53 5.65 -9.93
C LEU A 186 -12.55 6.15 -11.38
N ASN A 187 -11.66 7.07 -11.75
CA ASN A 187 -11.53 7.56 -13.12
C ASN A 187 -11.17 6.42 -14.07
N LYS A 188 -10.23 5.54 -13.67
CA LYS A 188 -9.85 4.36 -14.48
C LYS A 188 -11.03 3.41 -14.67
N LEU A 189 -11.78 3.14 -13.59
CA LEU A 189 -12.97 2.30 -13.62
C LEU A 189 -14.08 2.90 -14.52
N ALA A 190 -14.35 4.19 -14.39
CA ALA A 190 -15.35 4.91 -15.17
C ALA A 190 -14.99 4.98 -16.67
N ALA A 191 -13.72 5.26 -17.00
CA ALA A 191 -13.23 5.32 -18.37
C ALA A 191 -13.35 3.96 -19.10
N ALA A 192 -13.08 2.86 -18.39
CA ALA A 192 -13.27 1.51 -18.93
C ALA A 192 -14.73 1.23 -19.26
N ARG A 193 -15.64 1.56 -18.34
CA ARG A 193 -17.09 1.44 -18.53
C ARG A 193 -17.61 2.29 -19.70
N ALA A 194 -17.19 3.56 -19.78
CA ALA A 194 -17.56 4.45 -20.87
C ALA A 194 -17.10 3.92 -22.24
N SER A 195 -15.99 3.17 -22.26
CA SER A 195 -15.44 2.54 -23.46
C SER A 195 -16.10 1.19 -23.79
N GLY A 196 -17.08 0.73 -23.00
CA GLY A 196 -17.71 -0.58 -23.13
C GLY A 196 -16.79 -1.76 -22.78
N ILE A 197 -15.65 -1.49 -22.13
CA ILE A 197 -14.66 -2.50 -21.75
C ILE A 197 -14.91 -2.91 -20.30
N GLY A 198 -15.36 -4.14 -20.11
CA GLY A 198 -15.40 -4.82 -18.82
C GLY A 198 -16.70 -4.67 -18.01
N GLY A 199 -16.76 -5.43 -16.93
CA GLY A 199 -17.78 -5.38 -15.87
C GLY A 199 -17.10 -5.63 -14.52
N GLY A 200 -17.67 -5.13 -13.42
CA GLY A 200 -16.99 -5.15 -12.13
C GLY A 200 -15.76 -4.23 -12.12
N SER A 201 -14.78 -4.60 -11.29
CA SER A 201 -13.45 -3.96 -11.21
C SER A 201 -12.39 -4.71 -12.01
N LYS A 202 -12.77 -5.50 -13.03
CA LYS A 202 -11.83 -6.29 -13.83
C LYS A 202 -10.69 -5.45 -14.42
N VAL A 203 -11.00 -4.25 -14.90
CA VAL A 203 -9.96 -3.33 -15.42
C VAL A 203 -8.88 -3.03 -14.37
N LEU A 204 -9.26 -2.92 -13.10
CA LEU A 204 -8.32 -2.66 -12.00
C LEU A 204 -7.52 -3.91 -11.65
N THR A 205 -8.17 -5.08 -11.64
CA THR A 205 -7.47 -6.35 -11.37
C THR A 205 -6.48 -6.72 -12.47
N ASP A 206 -6.81 -6.39 -13.73
CA ASP A 206 -5.93 -6.60 -14.87
C ASP A 206 -4.66 -5.73 -14.77
N LEU A 207 -4.78 -4.50 -14.26
CA LEU A 207 -3.64 -3.60 -14.05
C LEU A 207 -2.62 -4.14 -13.04
N VAL A 208 -3.04 -5.01 -12.11
CA VAL A 208 -2.15 -5.61 -11.11
C VAL A 208 -1.85 -7.09 -11.37
N GLU A 209 -2.27 -7.63 -12.53
CA GLU A 209 -1.99 -9.01 -12.91
C GLU A 209 -0.48 -9.25 -12.91
N GLY A 210 -0.03 -10.43 -12.45
CA GLY A 210 1.40 -10.76 -12.43
C GLY A 210 2.24 -10.06 -11.35
N LEU A 211 1.61 -9.27 -10.46
CA LEU A 211 2.25 -8.86 -9.22
C LEU A 211 2.60 -10.11 -8.38
N LEU A 212 3.88 -10.29 -8.07
CA LEU A 212 4.33 -11.39 -7.23
C LEU A 212 4.06 -11.06 -5.75
N GLU A 213 3.26 -11.92 -5.11
CA GLU A 213 2.87 -11.80 -3.70
C GLU A 213 3.47 -12.95 -2.89
N ALA A 214 3.82 -12.68 -1.64
CA ALA A 214 4.47 -13.69 -0.81
C ALA A 214 3.42 -14.69 -0.34
N ALA A 215 3.73 -15.99 -0.43
CA ALA A 215 2.86 -17.02 0.14
C ALA A 215 2.62 -16.82 1.64
N VAL A 216 3.61 -16.24 2.34
CA VAL A 216 3.52 -15.85 3.75
C VAL A 216 4.10 -14.45 3.92
N ALA A 217 3.27 -13.50 4.35
CA ALA A 217 3.67 -12.15 4.72
C ALA A 217 3.25 -11.90 6.17
N VAL A 218 4.02 -12.43 7.13
CA VAL A 218 3.81 -12.17 8.55
C VAL A 218 4.80 -11.11 9.00
N GLU A 219 4.28 -9.96 9.42
CA GLU A 219 5.06 -8.98 10.16
C GLU A 219 5.25 -9.50 11.59
N LEU A 220 6.50 -9.81 11.96
CA LEU A 220 6.86 -10.16 13.33
C LEU A 220 7.40 -8.92 14.03
N ARG A 221 6.87 -8.60 15.20
CA ARG A 221 7.33 -7.49 16.03
C ARG A 221 7.92 -8.01 17.34
N LEU A 222 9.24 -7.94 17.45
CA LEU A 222 9.96 -8.26 18.67
C LEU A 222 10.00 -7.01 19.55
N LYS A 223 9.24 -7.02 20.65
CA LYS A 223 9.13 -5.86 21.54
C LYS A 223 10.42 -5.68 22.34
N ILE A 224 11.02 -4.49 22.23
CA ILE A 224 12.18 -4.05 23.01
C ILE A 224 11.79 -2.72 23.64
N ASN A 225 11.34 -2.78 24.88
CA ASN A 225 10.99 -1.61 25.67
C ASN A 225 12.08 -1.29 26.69
N GLN A 226 11.96 -0.15 27.38
CA GLN A 226 12.94 0.31 28.36
C GLN A 226 13.11 -0.65 29.56
N ASN A 227 12.19 -1.60 29.75
CA ASN A 227 12.22 -2.58 30.84
C ASN A 227 12.79 -3.94 30.41
N HIS A 228 13.25 -4.09 29.16
CA HIS A 228 13.73 -5.36 28.65
C HIS A 228 15.08 -5.74 29.31
N GLU A 229 15.21 -6.98 29.76
CA GLU A 229 16.31 -7.44 30.63
C GLU A 229 17.70 -7.24 30.00
N ASP A 230 17.78 -7.43 28.68
CA ASP A 230 19.02 -7.30 27.92
C ASP A 230 19.56 -5.87 27.80
N LEU A 231 18.80 -4.83 28.16
CA LEU A 231 19.30 -3.44 28.12
C LEU A 231 20.43 -3.22 29.12
N LYS A 232 20.49 -3.98 30.22
CA LYS A 232 21.50 -3.84 31.29
C LYS A 232 21.66 -2.39 31.79
N GLY A 233 20.54 -1.65 31.86
CA GLY A 233 20.49 -0.25 32.28
C GLY A 233 20.75 0.78 31.17
N GLY A 234 20.98 0.36 29.93
CA GLY A 234 21.11 1.23 28.75
C GLY A 234 19.76 1.69 28.17
N SER A 235 19.80 2.35 27.02
CA SER A 235 18.61 2.80 26.28
C SER A 235 18.09 1.72 25.33
N PHE A 236 16.77 1.56 25.24
CA PHE A 236 16.16 0.62 24.30
C PHE A 236 16.49 0.97 22.84
N ARG A 237 16.70 2.27 22.55
CA ARG A 237 17.10 2.76 21.23
C ARG A 237 18.51 2.31 20.87
N GLU A 238 19.47 2.52 21.77
CA GLU A 238 20.87 2.11 21.56
C GLU A 238 20.97 0.59 21.39
N TYR A 239 20.16 -0.16 22.15
CA TYR A 239 20.06 -1.61 22.02
C TYR A 239 19.52 -2.01 20.63
N GLY A 240 18.40 -1.42 20.18
CA GLY A 240 17.85 -1.69 18.85
C GLY A 240 18.82 -1.38 17.71
N GLU A 241 19.52 -0.24 17.79
CA GLU A 241 20.57 0.14 16.84
C GLU A 241 21.75 -0.85 16.85
N ALA A 242 22.16 -1.33 18.03
CA ALA A 242 23.19 -2.36 18.17
C ALA A 242 22.78 -3.71 17.56
N VAL A 243 21.52 -4.12 17.73
CA VAL A 243 20.99 -5.34 17.11
C VAL A 243 20.98 -5.24 15.58
N LEU A 244 20.52 -4.11 15.02
CA LEU A 244 20.58 -3.90 13.56
C LEU A 244 22.02 -3.96 13.03
N LYS A 245 22.96 -3.32 13.74
CA LYS A 245 24.38 -3.35 13.36
C LYS A 245 24.95 -4.77 13.41
N HIS A 246 24.54 -5.57 14.41
CA HIS A 246 24.92 -6.97 14.49
C HIS A 246 24.38 -7.78 13.30
N LEU A 247 23.11 -7.59 12.93
CA LEU A 247 22.51 -8.22 11.75
C LEU A 247 23.20 -7.82 10.45
N GLU A 248 23.55 -6.53 10.30
CA GLU A 248 24.30 -6.05 9.15
C GLU A 248 25.67 -6.74 9.03
N ASN A 249 26.38 -6.91 10.15
CA ASN A 249 27.66 -7.62 10.16
C ASN A 249 27.50 -9.11 9.78
N ILE A 250 26.43 -9.77 10.24
CA ILE A 250 26.13 -11.16 9.85
C ILE A 250 25.92 -11.24 8.34
N VAL A 251 25.05 -10.39 7.78
CA VAL A 251 24.77 -10.31 6.34
C VAL A 251 26.04 -10.06 5.54
N ALA A 252 26.93 -9.18 6.01
CA ALA A 252 28.18 -8.89 5.33
C ALA A 252 29.20 -10.05 5.38
N SER A 253 29.12 -10.91 6.40
CA SER A 253 30.06 -12.01 6.63
C SER A 253 29.65 -13.34 5.98
N ASP A 254 28.35 -13.55 5.72
CA ASP A 254 27.83 -14.78 5.13
C ASP A 254 27.66 -14.62 3.62
N SER A 255 28.43 -15.37 2.84
CA SER A 255 28.37 -15.35 1.37
C SER A 255 27.04 -15.83 0.78
N LYS A 256 26.19 -16.48 1.58
CA LYS A 256 24.83 -16.88 1.18
C LYS A 256 23.83 -15.73 1.29
N LEU A 257 24.17 -14.67 2.03
CA LEU A 257 23.33 -13.50 2.26
C LEU A 257 23.76 -12.38 1.32
N LEU A 258 22.87 -11.99 0.42
CA LEU A 258 23.12 -10.90 -0.52
C LEU A 258 22.49 -9.63 0.03
N LYS A 259 23.30 -8.63 0.37
CA LYS A 259 22.80 -7.32 0.82
C LYS A 259 22.11 -6.59 -0.33
N ALA A 260 20.97 -5.96 -0.06
CA ALA A 260 20.34 -5.09 -1.06
C ALA A 260 21.29 -3.93 -1.44
N PRO A 261 21.48 -3.64 -2.75
CA PRO A 261 22.43 -2.63 -3.20
C PRO A 261 22.04 -1.21 -2.78
N VAL A 262 20.73 -0.96 -2.67
CA VAL A 262 20.16 0.31 -2.21
C VAL A 262 19.24 0.01 -1.03
N ASN A 263 19.55 0.59 0.13
CA ASN A 263 18.76 0.45 1.34
C ASN A 263 18.94 1.68 2.23
N TYR A 264 17.85 2.42 2.48
CA TYR A 264 17.89 3.68 3.24
C TYR A 264 17.47 3.54 4.71
N GLU A 265 17.00 2.36 5.09
CA GLU A 265 16.47 2.06 6.41
C GLU A 265 16.59 0.56 6.71
N GLY A 266 16.86 0.19 7.97
CA GLY A 266 16.97 -1.21 8.37
C GLY A 266 18.09 -1.99 7.67
N VAL A 267 17.94 -3.31 7.62
CA VAL A 267 18.84 -4.26 6.94
C VAL A 267 17.99 -5.13 6.02
N ARG A 268 18.17 -4.96 4.71
CA ARG A 268 17.54 -5.80 3.69
C ARG A 268 18.57 -6.75 3.06
N SER A 269 18.25 -8.03 3.03
CA SER A 269 19.12 -9.08 2.45
C SER A 269 18.31 -10.17 1.76
N MET A 270 18.92 -10.87 0.82
CA MET A 270 18.34 -12.00 0.10
C MET A 270 19.12 -13.29 0.40
N ILE A 271 18.40 -14.39 0.60
CA ILE A 271 18.94 -15.75 0.68
C ILE A 271 18.11 -16.66 -0.24
N SER A 272 18.77 -17.39 -1.13
CA SER A 272 18.12 -18.35 -2.06
C SER A 272 16.90 -17.76 -2.79
N GLY A 273 17.03 -16.53 -3.31
CA GLY A 273 15.93 -15.84 -4.01
C GLY A 273 14.88 -15.19 -3.09
N THR A 274 14.94 -15.42 -1.77
CA THR A 274 14.00 -14.85 -0.77
C THR A 274 14.59 -13.68 -0.03
N PHE A 275 13.89 -12.54 -0.06
CA PHE A 275 14.30 -11.35 0.67
C PHE A 275 13.81 -11.37 2.12
N PHE A 276 14.59 -10.76 2.99
CA PHE A 276 14.29 -10.54 4.39
C PHE A 276 14.60 -9.10 4.71
N PHE A 277 13.70 -8.47 5.43
CA PHE A 277 13.84 -7.11 5.89
C PHE A 277 13.76 -7.06 7.40
N PHE A 278 14.83 -6.55 8.02
CA PHE A 278 14.91 -6.27 9.44
C PHE A 278 14.90 -4.76 9.62
N PHE A 279 13.96 -4.26 10.41
CA PHE A 279 13.82 -2.84 10.65
C PHE A 279 13.64 -2.55 12.13
N TRP A 280 14.26 -1.48 12.61
CA TRP A 280 14.06 -0.98 13.96
C TRP A 280 13.15 0.24 13.91
N ASP A 281 11.98 0.15 14.54
CA ASP A 281 11.07 1.28 14.69
C ASP A 281 11.26 1.92 16.08
N PRO A 282 11.97 3.06 16.19
CA PRO A 282 12.20 3.70 17.48
C PRO A 282 10.91 4.23 18.12
N ASN A 283 9.85 4.46 17.33
CA ASN A 283 8.58 4.98 17.83
C ASN A 283 7.64 3.88 18.34
N LYS A 284 7.90 2.61 17.99
CA LYS A 284 7.04 1.47 18.34
C LYS A 284 7.74 0.43 19.23
N GLU A 285 8.86 0.79 19.84
CA GLU A 285 9.60 -0.04 20.82
C GLU A 285 9.80 -1.49 20.35
N GLY A 286 10.25 -1.70 19.11
CA GLY A 286 10.42 -3.06 18.61
C GLY A 286 11.15 -3.20 17.28
N ILE A 287 11.77 -4.38 17.10
CA ILE A 287 12.34 -4.81 15.82
C ILE A 287 11.23 -5.46 15.01
N LEU A 288 11.02 -4.92 13.82
CA LEU A 288 10.24 -5.52 12.77
C LEU A 288 11.08 -6.54 12.01
N ILE A 289 10.53 -7.75 11.85
CA ILE A 289 11.05 -8.73 10.91
C ILE A 289 9.94 -8.99 9.91
N GLN A 290 10.23 -8.70 8.65
CA GLN A 290 9.31 -8.94 7.56
C GLN A 290 10.00 -9.81 6.51
N PRO A 291 9.51 -11.04 6.26
CA PRO A 291 9.89 -11.76 5.06
C PRO A 291 9.33 -10.98 3.85
N CYS A 292 10.20 -10.63 2.92
CA CYS A 292 9.83 -10.02 1.65
C CYS A 292 9.93 -11.10 0.58
N VAL A 293 8.88 -11.25 -0.23
CA VAL A 293 8.68 -12.29 -1.27
C VAL A 293 9.97 -12.91 -1.80
N GLY A 294 10.02 -14.24 -1.82
CA GLY A 294 11.00 -14.96 -2.61
C GLY A 294 10.65 -15.03 -4.08
N LEU A 295 11.59 -14.56 -4.90
CA LEU A 295 11.61 -14.77 -6.33
C LEU A 295 12.03 -16.21 -6.58
N GLY A 296 11.05 -17.09 -6.76
CA GLY A 296 11.26 -18.48 -7.12
C GLY A 296 11.47 -19.41 -5.92
N LEU A 297 10.38 -19.96 -5.41
CA LEU A 297 10.39 -21.35 -4.97
C LEU A 297 9.62 -22.14 -6.02
N GLU A 298 10.34 -22.62 -7.04
CA GLU A 298 9.97 -23.94 -7.55
C GLU A 298 10.04 -24.89 -6.35
N GLU A 299 8.98 -25.67 -6.20
CA GLU A 299 8.77 -26.65 -5.15
C GLU A 299 10.05 -27.42 -4.81
N TYR A 300 10.55 -27.26 -3.58
CA TYR A 300 11.40 -28.28 -2.97
C TYR A 300 10.62 -28.86 -1.80
N HIS A 301 9.99 -30.01 -2.09
CA HIS A 301 9.43 -30.97 -1.14
C HIS A 301 10.51 -31.59 -0.25
#